data_AF-A0A966Q5P2-F1
#
_entry.id   AF-A0A966Q5P2-F1
#
_cell.length_a   1.000
_cell.length_b   1.000
_cell.length_c   1.000
_cell.angle_alpha   90.00
_cell.angle_beta   90.00
_cell.angle_gamma   90.00
#
_symmetry.space_group_name_H-M   'P 1'
#
loop_
_entity.id
_entity.type
_entity.pdbx_description
1 polymer ?
#
loop_
_entity_poly.entity_id
_entity_poly.type
_entity_poly.pdbx_seq_one_letter_code
_entity_poly.pdbx_strand_id
1 'polypeptide(L)'
;MRYGSGTVTLGDAAGDTITLGTLITAANDARSTGSLIINGALALSTLTTYARPYSIYINGGGSIANAVTFNNTGSVAIGNLSATTTFTSGVNASSPATTQLKGTIVSGTSINPGAGTPITFGAAELVGATVLDSNGSNVSIGSIDGPYNLTFASGIGSGVVDITSNVGANSPVGTITVQAGITQPVLFRGSVTGVGLVGGLGTTLSFDGNVDLTGGANLLGLTQLNNTLYASQNTTFSFPLPGCLTGHRTSLCRVWVVKYLLGRWVEQHQLEREQGQRLACLVGM
;
A
#
# COMPACT_ATOMS: atom_id res chain seq x y z
N MET A 1 -34.37 -14.38 0.74
CA MET A 1 -33.10 -15.03 1.14
C MET A 1 -33.21 -15.41 2.62
N ARG A 2 -32.96 -16.67 2.96
CA ARG A 2 -32.94 -17.13 4.36
C ARG A 2 -31.61 -16.71 4.96
N TYR A 3 -31.64 -15.62 5.72
CA TYR A 3 -30.46 -14.87 6.16
C TYR A 3 -29.54 -15.70 7.06
N GLY A 4 -28.26 -15.64 6.76
CA GLY A 4 -27.25 -15.68 7.80
C GLY A 4 -26.26 -16.82 7.75
N SER A 5 -26.49 -17.97 7.12
CA SER A 5 -25.49 -19.08 7.16
C SER A 5 -25.04 -19.61 5.79
N GLY A 6 -25.61 -19.10 4.69
CA GLY A 6 -25.31 -19.54 3.32
C GLY A 6 -24.52 -18.51 2.52
N THR A 7 -24.12 -18.91 1.32
CA THR A 7 -23.53 -18.01 0.32
C THR A 7 -24.63 -17.35 -0.51
N VAL A 8 -24.54 -16.04 -0.66
CA VAL A 8 -25.34 -15.25 -1.60
C VAL A 8 -24.39 -14.70 -2.65
N THR A 9 -24.74 -14.84 -3.93
CA THR A 9 -23.98 -14.27 -5.04
C THR A 9 -24.82 -13.19 -5.74
N LEU A 10 -24.20 -12.07 -6.08
CA LEU A 10 -24.75 -11.01 -6.92
C LEU A 10 -23.87 -10.84 -8.16
N GLY A 11 -24.50 -10.85 -9.33
CA GLY A 11 -23.81 -10.87 -10.63
C GLY A 11 -23.27 -12.25 -10.92
N ASP A 12 -23.89 -12.93 -11.88
CA ASP A 12 -23.52 -14.30 -12.28
C ASP A 12 -22.51 -14.28 -13.45
N ALA A 13 -22.45 -13.18 -14.21
CA ALA A 13 -21.51 -12.98 -15.30
C ALA A 13 -20.52 -11.84 -15.02
N ALA A 14 -19.33 -11.93 -15.63
CA ALA A 14 -18.23 -10.97 -15.45
C ALA A 14 -18.50 -9.56 -16.03
N GLY A 15 -19.65 -9.34 -16.67
CA GLY A 15 -20.09 -8.04 -17.20
C GLY A 15 -21.33 -7.47 -16.53
N ASP A 16 -21.88 -8.15 -15.52
CA ASP A 16 -23.09 -7.69 -14.84
C ASP A 16 -22.82 -6.37 -14.12
N THR A 17 -23.78 -5.44 -14.17
CA THR A 17 -23.75 -4.20 -13.38
C THR A 17 -24.90 -4.21 -12.38
N ILE A 18 -24.58 -4.03 -11.10
CA ILE A 18 -25.53 -4.00 -10.00
C ILE A 18 -25.75 -2.54 -9.59
N THR A 19 -26.87 -1.97 -10.03
CA THR A 19 -27.23 -0.58 -9.71
C THR A 19 -28.29 -0.54 -8.63
N LEU A 20 -27.97 0.01 -7.46
CA LEU A 20 -28.90 0.16 -6.34
C LEU A 20 -28.63 1.49 -5.61
N GLY A 21 -29.65 2.09 -5.00
CA GLY A 21 -29.42 3.21 -4.09
C GLY A 21 -28.67 2.73 -2.84
N THR A 22 -29.21 1.74 -2.14
CA THR A 22 -28.59 1.17 -0.93
C THR A 22 -28.51 -0.35 -1.03
N LEU A 23 -27.37 -0.91 -0.65
CA LEU A 23 -27.18 -2.35 -0.42
C LEU A 23 -26.92 -2.59 1.07
N ILE A 24 -27.77 -3.37 1.71
CA ILE A 24 -27.57 -3.89 3.07
C ILE A 24 -27.03 -5.31 2.94
N THR A 25 -25.80 -5.56 3.40
CA THR A 25 -25.09 -6.82 3.07
C THR A 25 -25.62 -8.04 3.83
N ALA A 26 -26.17 -7.84 5.03
CA ALA A 26 -26.76 -8.90 5.85
C ALA A 26 -27.75 -8.30 6.87
N ALA A 27 -28.52 -9.16 7.54
CA ALA A 27 -29.31 -8.75 8.69
C ALA A 27 -28.40 -8.41 9.88
N ASN A 28 -28.86 -7.49 10.75
CA ASN A 28 -28.21 -7.26 12.04
C ASN A 28 -28.62 -8.34 13.06
N ASP A 29 -28.35 -9.60 12.74
CA ASP A 29 -28.63 -10.77 13.57
C ASP A 29 -27.34 -11.54 13.82
N ALA A 30 -27.13 -11.99 15.07
CA ALA A 30 -25.94 -12.72 15.51
C ALA A 30 -25.65 -13.99 14.68
N ARG A 31 -26.68 -14.58 14.06
CA ARG A 31 -26.56 -15.76 13.20
C ARG A 31 -26.10 -15.45 11.78
N SER A 32 -25.76 -14.19 11.48
CA SER A 32 -25.22 -13.78 10.18
C SER A 32 -23.72 -14.11 10.07
N THR A 33 -23.43 -15.35 9.70
CA THR A 33 -22.13 -16.00 9.52
C THR A 33 -21.80 -16.39 8.06
N GLY A 34 -22.71 -16.15 7.11
CA GLY A 34 -22.56 -16.56 5.70
C GLY A 34 -21.61 -15.69 4.88
N SER A 35 -21.71 -15.78 3.55
CA SER A 35 -20.87 -15.01 2.63
C SER A 35 -21.71 -14.27 1.59
N LEU A 36 -21.38 -13.01 1.34
CA LEU A 36 -21.91 -12.25 0.20
C LEU A 36 -20.81 -12.10 -0.85
N ILE A 37 -21.00 -12.69 -2.02
CA ILE A 37 -20.12 -12.60 -3.18
C ILE A 37 -20.76 -11.65 -4.21
N ILE A 38 -19.98 -10.71 -4.71
CA ILE A 38 -20.43 -9.70 -5.67
C ILE A 38 -19.47 -9.74 -6.87
N ASN A 39 -19.84 -10.45 -7.93
CA ASN A 39 -19.03 -10.55 -9.13
C ASN A 39 -19.38 -9.50 -10.19
N GLY A 40 -20.59 -8.94 -10.12
CA GLY A 40 -20.98 -7.80 -10.96
C GLY A 40 -20.36 -6.48 -10.47
N ALA A 41 -20.12 -5.55 -11.40
CA ALA A 41 -19.66 -4.21 -11.09
C ALA A 41 -20.72 -3.44 -10.28
N LEU A 42 -20.30 -2.82 -9.18
CA LEU A 42 -21.21 -2.05 -8.33
C LEU A 42 -21.45 -0.64 -8.87
N ALA A 43 -22.68 -0.16 -8.77
CA ALA A 43 -23.05 1.24 -8.86
C ALA A 43 -24.00 1.55 -7.70
N LEU A 44 -23.43 1.84 -6.53
CA LEU A 44 -24.17 2.03 -5.28
C LEU A 44 -24.06 3.46 -4.77
N SER A 45 -25.12 3.97 -4.15
CA SER A 45 -24.98 5.16 -3.29
C SER A 45 -24.41 4.77 -1.93
N THR A 46 -25.04 3.80 -1.25
CA THR A 46 -24.69 3.39 0.12
C THR A 46 -24.51 1.88 0.23
N LEU A 47 -23.44 1.45 0.91
CA LEU A 47 -23.25 0.07 1.37
C LEU A 47 -23.31 0.04 2.90
N THR A 48 -24.26 -0.72 3.45
CA THR A 48 -24.44 -0.86 4.91
C THR A 48 -24.03 -2.24 5.38
N THR A 49 -23.19 -2.28 6.41
CA THR A 49 -22.70 -3.51 7.04
C THR A 49 -22.95 -3.49 8.56
N TYR A 50 -23.03 -4.67 9.17
CA TYR A 50 -23.23 -4.85 10.62
C TYR A 50 -22.11 -5.69 11.22
N ALA A 51 -21.84 -5.49 12.51
CA ALA A 51 -20.81 -6.18 13.28
C ALA A 51 -21.16 -7.65 13.56
N ARG A 52 -21.05 -8.48 12.51
CA ARG A 52 -21.39 -9.90 12.47
C ARG A 52 -20.32 -10.67 11.69
N PRO A 53 -20.18 -11.98 11.90
CA PRO A 53 -19.08 -12.78 11.34
C PRO A 53 -19.21 -13.15 9.86
N TYR A 54 -20.17 -12.60 9.12
CA TYR A 54 -20.28 -12.85 7.69
C TYR A 54 -19.13 -12.23 6.89
N SER A 55 -18.83 -12.80 5.73
CA SER A 55 -17.80 -12.31 4.81
C SER A 55 -18.41 -11.57 3.62
N ILE A 56 -17.66 -10.62 3.05
CA ILE A 56 -18.06 -9.87 1.86
C ILE A 56 -16.94 -9.95 0.81
N TYR A 57 -17.27 -10.26 -0.43
CA TYR A 57 -16.32 -10.33 -1.53
C TYR A 57 -16.78 -9.43 -2.69
N ILE A 58 -16.15 -8.27 -2.85
CA ILE A 58 -16.40 -7.32 -3.95
C ILE A 58 -15.39 -7.63 -5.08
N ASN A 59 -15.79 -8.54 -5.97
CA ASN A 59 -14.96 -9.02 -7.07
C ASN A 59 -15.23 -8.31 -8.39
N GLY A 60 -16.38 -7.66 -8.57
CA GLY A 60 -16.75 -7.03 -9.85
C GLY A 60 -16.19 -5.62 -10.07
N GLY A 61 -15.60 -5.00 -9.05
CA GLY A 61 -15.21 -3.59 -9.10
C GLY A 61 -16.41 -2.65 -9.03
N GLY A 62 -16.30 -1.50 -9.71
CA GLY A 62 -17.35 -0.49 -9.78
C GLY A 62 -17.16 0.64 -8.78
N SER A 63 -18.25 1.28 -8.37
CA SER A 63 -18.24 2.46 -7.50
C SER A 63 -19.29 2.42 -6.39
N ILE A 64 -18.91 2.96 -5.23
CA ILE A 64 -19.77 3.22 -4.09
C ILE A 64 -19.60 4.68 -3.70
N ALA A 65 -20.69 5.46 -3.77
CA ALA A 65 -20.62 6.91 -3.65
C ALA A 65 -20.28 7.38 -2.23
N ASN A 66 -20.97 6.83 -1.22
CA ASN A 66 -20.81 7.22 0.17
C ASN A 66 -19.68 6.45 0.86
N ALA A 67 -19.26 6.96 2.02
CA ALA A 67 -18.19 6.35 2.81
C ALA A 67 -18.63 4.95 3.24
N VAL A 68 -17.72 3.98 3.12
CA VAL A 68 -17.99 2.60 3.52
C VAL A 68 -17.17 2.26 4.75
N THR A 69 -17.85 1.85 5.81
CA THR A 69 -17.22 1.15 6.93
C THR A 69 -17.69 -0.31 6.90
N PHE A 70 -16.74 -1.23 6.78
CA PHE A 70 -16.97 -2.67 6.89
C PHE A 70 -16.90 -3.05 8.38
N ASN A 71 -18.07 -3.17 9.00
CA ASN A 71 -18.20 -3.55 10.41
C ASN A 71 -18.16 -5.07 10.62
N ASN A 72 -18.35 -5.86 9.56
CA ASN A 72 -18.36 -7.31 9.65
C ASN A 72 -16.99 -7.83 10.11
N THR A 73 -16.98 -8.90 10.90
CA THR A 73 -15.76 -9.48 11.47
C THR A 73 -15.25 -10.67 10.69
N GLY A 74 -16.03 -11.16 9.71
CA GLY A 74 -15.54 -12.12 8.71
C GLY A 74 -14.53 -11.47 7.76
N SER A 75 -14.16 -12.17 6.69
CA SER A 75 -13.23 -11.63 5.69
C SER A 75 -13.91 -10.60 4.80
N VAL A 76 -13.15 -9.61 4.35
CA VAL A 76 -13.55 -8.70 3.27
C VAL A 76 -12.56 -8.83 2.13
N ALA A 77 -13.02 -9.13 0.92
CA ALA A 77 -12.19 -9.05 -0.28
C ALA A 77 -12.62 -7.87 -1.14
N ILE A 78 -11.65 -7.08 -1.60
CA ILE A 78 -11.86 -5.88 -2.39
C ILE A 78 -11.00 -5.96 -3.64
N GLY A 79 -11.65 -5.78 -4.79
CA GLY A 79 -10.97 -5.46 -6.03
C GLY A 79 -11.10 -6.50 -7.13
N ASN A 80 -10.64 -6.11 -8.31
CA ASN A 80 -10.64 -6.90 -9.53
C ASN A 80 -9.39 -6.55 -10.34
N LEU A 81 -8.69 -7.55 -10.88
CA LEU A 81 -7.48 -7.30 -11.68
C LEU A 81 -7.77 -6.56 -13.01
N SER A 82 -9.00 -6.66 -13.51
CA SER A 82 -9.46 -6.08 -14.77
C SER A 82 -10.37 -4.86 -14.59
N ALA A 83 -10.71 -4.48 -13.36
CA ALA A 83 -11.60 -3.36 -13.08
C ALA A 83 -11.25 -2.62 -11.78
N THR A 84 -11.45 -1.31 -11.77
CA THR A 84 -11.21 -0.48 -10.58
C THR A 84 -12.38 -0.60 -9.60
N THR A 85 -12.09 -0.67 -8.30
CA THR A 85 -13.08 -0.50 -7.23
C THR A 85 -12.93 0.88 -6.61
N THR A 86 -13.96 1.71 -6.70
CA THR A 86 -13.92 3.10 -6.26
C THR A 86 -14.85 3.32 -5.07
N PHE A 87 -14.30 3.80 -3.96
CA PHE A 87 -15.04 4.31 -2.81
C PHE A 87 -14.97 5.83 -2.83
N THR A 88 -15.92 6.48 -3.49
CA THR A 88 -15.88 7.93 -3.76
C THR A 88 -15.76 8.76 -2.49
N SER A 89 -16.28 8.27 -1.36
CA SER A 89 -16.21 8.97 -0.07
C SER A 89 -15.45 8.22 1.04
N GLY A 90 -14.59 7.25 0.71
CA GLY A 90 -13.72 6.61 1.71
C GLY A 90 -14.04 5.16 1.99
N VAL A 91 -13.03 4.43 2.47
CA VAL A 91 -13.17 3.03 2.86
C VAL A 91 -12.44 2.75 4.16
N ASN A 92 -13.15 2.13 5.10
CA ASN A 92 -12.60 1.59 6.32
C ASN A 92 -12.95 0.11 6.46
N ALA A 93 -11.94 -0.76 6.41
CA ALA A 93 -12.01 -2.18 6.71
C ALA A 93 -11.00 -2.54 7.82
N SER A 94 -11.06 -1.85 8.95
CA SER A 94 -10.25 -2.16 10.14
C SER A 94 -10.83 -3.28 11.01
N SER A 95 -12.15 -3.53 10.94
CA SER A 95 -12.85 -4.55 11.73
C SER A 95 -12.80 -5.99 11.18
N PRO A 96 -12.79 -6.22 9.86
CA PRO A 96 -12.66 -7.57 9.30
C PRO A 96 -11.43 -8.31 9.81
N ALA A 97 -11.55 -9.62 10.03
CA ALA A 97 -10.42 -10.44 10.46
C ALA A 97 -9.27 -10.42 9.44
N THR A 98 -9.61 -10.37 8.16
CA THR A 98 -8.65 -10.19 7.05
C THR A 98 -9.28 -9.34 5.95
N THR A 99 -8.47 -8.47 5.35
CA THR A 99 -8.84 -7.70 4.15
C THR A 99 -8.02 -8.18 2.96
N GLN A 100 -8.64 -8.90 2.04
CA GLN A 100 -7.99 -9.41 0.83
C GLN A 100 -8.04 -8.37 -0.29
N LEU A 101 -6.90 -8.05 -0.90
CA LEU A 101 -6.78 -6.98 -1.90
C LEU A 101 -6.24 -7.50 -3.23
N LYS A 102 -6.80 -6.99 -4.34
CA LYS A 102 -6.26 -7.16 -5.70
C LYS A 102 -6.71 -6.01 -6.60
N GLY A 103 -5.97 -5.76 -7.67
CA GLY A 103 -6.32 -4.75 -8.66
C GLY A 103 -6.23 -3.32 -8.13
N THR A 104 -6.94 -2.41 -8.78
CA THR A 104 -6.90 -0.98 -8.42
C THR A 104 -8.05 -0.63 -7.48
N ILE A 105 -7.70 -0.07 -6.32
CA ILE A 105 -8.65 0.39 -5.32
C ILE A 105 -8.43 1.88 -5.12
N VAL A 106 -9.50 2.63 -5.38
CA VAL A 106 -9.49 4.09 -5.34
C VAL A 106 -10.41 4.57 -4.24
N SER A 107 -9.96 5.55 -3.46
CA SER A 107 -10.80 6.35 -2.58
C SER A 107 -10.77 7.80 -3.02
N GLY A 108 -11.93 8.45 -3.03
CA GLY A 108 -12.06 9.83 -3.53
C GLY A 108 -12.22 9.92 -5.05
N THR A 109 -12.03 11.12 -5.59
CA THR A 109 -12.04 11.40 -7.02
C THR A 109 -10.93 12.36 -7.39
N SER A 110 -10.44 12.28 -8.63
CA SER A 110 -9.44 13.21 -9.17
C SER A 110 -9.98 14.64 -9.34
N ILE A 111 -11.30 14.85 -9.28
CA ILE A 111 -11.95 16.16 -9.45
C ILE A 111 -11.80 17.02 -8.17
N ASN A 112 -11.68 16.38 -6.99
CA ASN A 112 -11.45 17.09 -5.73
C ASN A 112 -10.46 16.33 -4.84
N PRO A 113 -9.15 16.36 -5.17
CA PRO A 113 -8.13 15.66 -4.40
C PRO A 113 -8.01 16.26 -3.00
N GLY A 114 -7.85 15.42 -1.98
CA GLY A 114 -7.61 15.83 -0.60
C GLY A 114 -8.86 16.19 0.20
N ALA A 115 -10.06 16.06 -0.36
CA ALA A 115 -11.33 16.29 0.35
C ALA A 115 -11.71 15.20 1.38
N GLY A 116 -10.72 14.45 1.89
CA GLY A 116 -10.79 13.76 3.18
C GLY A 116 -11.48 12.40 3.19
N THR A 117 -11.05 11.47 2.33
CA THR A 117 -11.62 10.12 2.31
C THR A 117 -10.50 9.08 2.38
N PRO A 118 -10.10 8.67 3.60
CA PRO A 118 -8.97 7.79 3.77
C PRO A 118 -9.25 6.39 3.22
N ILE A 119 -8.17 5.70 2.88
CA ILE A 119 -8.17 4.25 2.82
C ILE A 119 -7.67 3.76 4.18
N THR A 120 -8.45 2.92 4.85
CA THR A 120 -8.03 2.30 6.12
C THR A 120 -8.30 0.80 6.06
N PHE A 121 -7.26 0.01 6.19
CA PHE A 121 -7.34 -1.44 6.27
C PHE A 121 -6.68 -1.94 7.56
N GLY A 122 -7.26 -2.96 8.19
CA GLY A 122 -6.61 -3.67 9.29
C GLY A 122 -5.46 -4.53 8.77
N ALA A 123 -5.48 -5.83 9.06
CA ALA A 123 -4.58 -6.77 8.39
C ALA A 123 -4.99 -6.92 6.91
N ALA A 124 -4.05 -6.68 6.00
CA ALA A 124 -4.23 -6.83 4.57
C ALA A 124 -3.48 -8.06 4.04
N GLU A 125 -4.14 -8.80 3.16
CA GLU A 125 -3.55 -9.90 2.41
C GLU A 125 -3.66 -9.59 0.91
N LEU A 126 -2.53 -9.49 0.24
CA LEU A 126 -2.51 -9.33 -1.21
C LEU A 126 -2.81 -10.69 -1.84
N VAL A 127 -3.93 -10.78 -2.53
CA VAL A 127 -4.34 -11.96 -3.32
C VAL A 127 -4.18 -11.71 -4.82
N GLY A 128 -3.59 -10.58 -5.18
CA GLY A 128 -3.24 -10.15 -6.51
C GLY A 128 -2.44 -8.85 -6.44
N ALA A 129 -1.83 -8.46 -7.57
CA ALA A 129 -1.16 -7.16 -7.66
C ALA A 129 -2.15 -6.05 -7.33
N THR A 130 -1.79 -5.18 -6.38
CA THR A 130 -2.70 -4.19 -5.81
C THR A 130 -2.16 -2.78 -6.03
N VAL A 131 -3.04 -1.86 -6.42
CA VAL A 131 -2.76 -0.43 -6.52
C VAL A 131 -3.72 0.31 -5.61
N LEU A 132 -3.20 1.15 -4.72
CA LEU A 132 -3.98 1.99 -3.82
C LEU A 132 -3.82 3.45 -4.21
N ASP A 133 -4.93 4.15 -4.38
CA ASP A 133 -4.97 5.58 -4.65
C ASP A 133 -6.05 6.25 -3.80
N SER A 134 -5.66 7.13 -2.89
CA SER A 134 -6.56 7.84 -1.99
C SER A 134 -6.94 9.24 -2.48
N ASN A 135 -6.54 9.63 -3.69
CA ASN A 135 -6.75 10.96 -4.28
C ASN A 135 -6.52 12.10 -3.28
N GLY A 136 -5.32 12.20 -2.71
CA GLY A 136 -4.92 13.29 -1.82
C GLY A 136 -5.16 13.05 -0.32
N SER A 137 -5.69 11.88 0.08
CA SER A 137 -6.00 11.55 1.48
C SER A 137 -5.04 10.51 2.06
N ASN A 138 -5.13 10.24 3.36
CA ASN A 138 -4.27 9.26 4.02
C ASN A 138 -4.59 7.82 3.61
N VAL A 139 -3.58 6.97 3.63
CA VAL A 139 -3.69 5.52 3.55
C VAL A 139 -3.14 4.95 4.84
N SER A 140 -3.93 4.18 5.59
CA SER A 140 -3.47 3.47 6.78
C SER A 140 -3.74 1.98 6.64
N ILE A 141 -2.72 1.17 6.88
CA ILE A 141 -2.80 -0.28 6.79
C ILE A 141 -2.14 -0.87 8.01
N GLY A 142 -2.70 -1.93 8.58
CA GLY A 142 -2.09 -2.70 9.66
C GLY A 142 -0.86 -3.48 9.19
N SER A 143 -0.97 -4.82 9.19
CA SER A 143 0.02 -5.68 8.55
C SER A 143 -0.31 -5.87 7.08
N ILE A 144 0.70 -6.21 6.27
CA ILE A 144 0.53 -6.53 4.85
C ILE A 144 1.26 -7.84 4.58
N ASP A 145 0.58 -8.86 4.07
CA ASP A 145 1.18 -10.12 3.63
C ASP A 145 0.74 -10.46 2.19
N GLY A 146 1.42 -11.41 1.56
CA GLY A 146 1.00 -12.01 0.28
C GLY A 146 1.97 -11.70 -0.87
N PRO A 147 2.31 -12.68 -1.73
CA PRO A 147 3.48 -12.64 -2.63
C PRO A 147 3.28 -11.80 -3.89
N TYR A 148 2.46 -10.75 -3.81
CA TYR A 148 2.12 -9.88 -4.93
C TYR A 148 2.66 -8.48 -4.75
N ASN A 149 2.73 -7.75 -5.86
CA ASN A 149 3.19 -6.36 -5.86
C ASN A 149 2.14 -5.44 -5.24
N LEU A 150 2.63 -4.42 -4.53
CA LEU A 150 1.82 -3.34 -3.99
C LEU A 150 2.30 -2.02 -4.57
N THR A 151 1.38 -1.21 -5.09
CA THR A 151 1.69 0.12 -5.58
C THR A 151 0.89 1.15 -4.80
N PHE A 152 1.57 2.11 -4.20
CA PHE A 152 1.00 3.36 -3.74
C PHE A 152 1.05 4.35 -4.89
N ALA A 153 -0.13 4.71 -5.40
CA ALA A 153 -0.26 5.52 -6.60
C ALA A 153 0.02 7.00 -6.33
N SER A 154 0.46 7.72 -7.36
CA SER A 154 0.78 9.15 -7.27
C SER A 154 -0.40 10.02 -6.83
N GLY A 155 -1.64 9.57 -7.10
CA GLY A 155 -2.86 10.24 -6.68
C GLY A 155 -3.00 10.37 -5.15
N ILE A 156 -2.30 9.57 -4.34
CA ILE A 156 -2.22 9.77 -2.89
C ILE A 156 -1.71 11.19 -2.55
N GLY A 157 -0.82 11.76 -3.36
CA GLY A 157 -0.49 13.18 -3.32
C GLY A 157 0.01 13.68 -1.95
N SER A 158 -0.81 14.50 -1.29
CA SER A 158 -0.54 15.04 0.06
C SER A 158 -0.93 14.11 1.21
N GLY A 159 -1.40 12.89 0.92
CA GLY A 159 -1.75 11.90 1.92
C GLY A 159 -0.53 11.23 2.53
N VAL A 160 -0.56 11.02 3.86
CA VAL A 160 0.39 10.16 4.55
C VAL A 160 0.02 8.71 4.29
N VAL A 161 1.02 7.87 4.00
CA VAL A 161 0.86 6.42 4.00
C VAL A 161 1.47 5.88 5.29
N ASP A 162 0.67 5.24 6.15
CA ASP A 162 1.13 4.70 7.44
C ASP A 162 0.82 3.20 7.53
N ILE A 163 1.88 2.39 7.49
CA ILE A 163 1.81 0.94 7.63
C ILE A 163 2.22 0.62 9.06
N THR A 164 1.24 0.34 9.91
CA THR A 164 1.39 0.39 11.36
C THR A 164 1.97 -0.88 11.96
N SER A 165 2.18 -1.92 11.14
CA SER A 165 2.72 -3.21 11.57
C SER A 165 3.68 -3.79 10.52
N ASN A 166 4.07 -5.06 10.68
CA ASN A 166 5.00 -5.71 9.78
C ASN A 166 4.42 -5.91 8.37
N VAL A 167 5.31 -5.86 7.38
CA VAL A 167 5.06 -6.18 5.99
C VAL A 167 5.82 -7.45 5.63
N GLY A 168 5.12 -8.44 5.09
CA GLY A 168 5.67 -9.72 4.65
C GLY A 168 6.13 -10.64 5.77
N ALA A 169 5.56 -10.51 6.98
CA ALA A 169 5.96 -11.29 8.14
C ALA A 169 5.63 -12.78 8.00
N ASN A 170 4.47 -13.10 7.42
CA ASN A 170 4.03 -14.48 7.21
C ASN A 170 4.22 -14.91 5.76
N SER A 171 4.05 -13.98 4.83
CA SER A 171 4.23 -14.21 3.40
C SER A 171 4.91 -12.98 2.78
N PRO A 172 6.19 -13.06 2.41
CA PRO A 172 6.93 -11.94 1.83
C PRO A 172 6.17 -11.31 0.68
N VAL A 173 6.08 -9.99 0.67
CA VAL A 173 5.39 -9.28 -0.42
C VAL A 173 6.23 -9.24 -1.68
N GLY A 174 5.61 -8.92 -2.80
CA GLY A 174 6.31 -8.63 -4.05
C GLY A 174 7.12 -7.33 -3.98
N THR A 175 7.21 -6.63 -5.10
CA THR A 175 7.79 -5.28 -5.10
C THR A 175 6.78 -4.28 -4.56
N ILE A 176 7.17 -3.50 -3.55
CA ILE A 176 6.42 -2.32 -3.12
C ILE A 176 6.90 -1.12 -3.92
N THR A 177 5.99 -0.45 -4.60
CA THR A 177 6.27 0.74 -5.40
C THR A 177 5.55 1.95 -4.80
N VAL A 178 6.31 2.98 -4.47
CA VAL A 178 5.81 4.30 -4.07
C VAL A 178 6.06 5.24 -5.25
N GLN A 179 5.00 5.63 -5.95
CA GLN A 179 5.13 6.46 -7.15
C GLN A 179 5.55 7.89 -6.82
N ALA A 180 6.23 8.55 -7.77
CA ALA A 180 6.52 9.98 -7.67
C ALA A 180 5.22 10.78 -7.59
N GLY A 181 5.21 11.88 -6.82
CA GLY A 181 4.03 12.69 -6.55
C GLY A 181 3.40 12.46 -5.18
N ILE A 182 3.79 11.40 -4.47
CA ILE A 182 3.49 11.25 -3.04
C ILE A 182 4.47 12.16 -2.25
N THR A 183 3.93 13.25 -1.71
CA THR A 183 4.70 14.35 -1.11
C THR A 183 4.85 14.23 0.40
N GLN A 184 3.96 13.48 1.05
CA GLN A 184 4.09 13.14 2.47
C GLN A 184 4.81 11.80 2.66
N PRO A 185 5.33 11.52 3.86
CA PRO A 185 6.05 10.29 4.12
C PRO A 185 5.19 9.03 3.94
N VAL A 186 5.84 7.97 3.44
CA VAL A 186 5.40 6.59 3.57
C VAL A 186 6.16 5.96 4.73
N LEU A 187 5.41 5.54 5.74
CA LEU A 187 5.92 5.11 7.02
C LEU A 187 5.75 3.60 7.16
N PHE A 188 6.87 2.90 7.34
CA PHE A 188 6.90 1.48 7.66
C PHE A 188 7.28 1.33 9.14
N ARG A 189 6.26 1.15 9.99
CA ARG A 189 6.43 1.08 11.45
C ARG A 189 7.00 -0.26 11.91
N GLY A 190 6.69 -1.33 11.18
CA GLY A 190 7.23 -2.66 11.39
C GLY A 190 8.39 -3.01 10.46
N SER A 191 8.84 -4.26 10.54
CA SER A 191 9.81 -4.79 9.58
C SER A 191 9.16 -5.01 8.21
N VAL A 192 9.95 -4.89 7.14
CA VAL A 192 9.56 -5.08 5.76
C VAL A 192 10.33 -6.23 5.15
N THR A 193 9.62 -7.29 4.77
CA THR A 193 10.17 -8.43 4.05
C THR A 193 9.50 -8.56 2.68
N GLY A 194 10.28 -8.63 1.61
CA GLY A 194 9.69 -8.75 0.27
C GLY A 194 10.69 -8.97 -0.86
N VAL A 195 10.22 -8.74 -2.09
CA VAL A 195 11.07 -8.86 -3.28
C VAL A 195 11.82 -7.56 -3.55
N GLY A 196 11.17 -6.41 -3.48
CA GLY A 196 11.85 -5.16 -3.82
C GLY A 196 11.13 -3.93 -3.33
N LEU A 197 11.85 -2.80 -3.36
CA LEU A 197 11.32 -1.49 -3.00
C LEU A 197 11.65 -0.48 -4.09
N VAL A 198 10.65 0.28 -4.52
CA VAL A 198 10.83 1.39 -5.46
C VAL A 198 10.27 2.65 -4.83
N GLY A 199 11.11 3.64 -4.60
CA GLY A 199 10.71 4.98 -4.16
C GLY A 199 10.93 5.98 -5.28
N GLY A 200 9.84 6.54 -5.80
CA GLY A 200 9.89 7.55 -6.86
C GLY A 200 10.59 8.85 -6.42
N LEU A 201 10.99 9.68 -7.39
CA LEU A 201 11.57 11.00 -7.11
C LEU A 201 10.64 11.85 -6.25
N GLY A 202 11.21 12.56 -5.28
CA GLY A 202 10.47 13.45 -4.38
C GLY A 202 9.64 12.75 -3.29
N THR A 203 9.63 11.42 -3.26
CA THR A 203 8.98 10.66 -2.18
C THR A 203 9.84 10.65 -0.92
N THR A 204 9.23 10.38 0.23
CA THR A 204 9.95 10.09 1.48
C THR A 204 9.52 8.73 2.00
N LEU A 205 10.46 7.81 2.16
CA LEU A 205 10.24 6.51 2.82
C LEU A 205 10.90 6.54 4.20
N SER A 206 10.18 6.16 5.24
CA SER A 206 10.72 6.00 6.59
C SER A 206 10.54 4.57 7.06
N PHE A 207 11.62 3.95 7.53
CA PHE A 207 11.61 2.60 8.09
C PHE A 207 11.99 2.68 9.56
N ASP A 208 11.11 2.15 10.42
CA ASP A 208 11.34 2.02 11.86
C ASP A 208 11.72 0.57 12.24
N GLY A 209 11.34 -0.41 11.41
CA GLY A 209 11.75 -1.81 11.52
C GLY A 209 12.84 -2.21 10.52
N ASN A 210 13.23 -3.48 10.54
CA ASN A 210 14.25 -4.02 9.61
C ASN A 210 13.70 -4.15 8.18
N VAL A 211 14.56 -4.03 7.18
CA VAL A 211 14.22 -4.25 5.77
C VAL A 211 15.02 -5.43 5.23
N ASP A 212 14.33 -6.45 4.73
CA ASP A 212 14.91 -7.66 4.13
C ASP A 212 14.31 -7.91 2.74
N LEU A 213 15.11 -7.69 1.70
CA LEU A 213 14.69 -7.83 0.31
C LEU A 213 15.47 -8.94 -0.40
N THR A 214 14.72 -9.90 -0.95
CA THR A 214 15.27 -10.95 -1.81
C THR A 214 15.68 -10.42 -3.19
N GLY A 215 15.22 -9.25 -3.59
CA GLY A 215 15.62 -8.56 -4.81
C GLY A 215 16.29 -7.22 -4.52
N GLY A 216 16.10 -6.27 -5.42
CA GLY A 216 16.72 -4.95 -5.38
C GLY A 216 15.82 -3.85 -4.83
N ALA A 217 16.44 -2.71 -4.52
CA ALA A 217 15.71 -1.49 -4.23
C ALA A 217 16.19 -0.34 -5.09
N ASN A 218 15.26 0.45 -5.62
CA ASN A 218 15.54 1.68 -6.37
C ASN A 218 14.89 2.86 -5.66
N LEU A 219 15.67 3.55 -4.84
CA LEU A 219 15.19 4.60 -3.95
C LEU A 219 15.70 5.95 -4.46
N LEU A 220 14.83 6.66 -5.19
CA LEU A 220 15.12 7.95 -5.82
C LEU A 220 14.65 9.14 -4.97
N GLY A 221 13.84 8.88 -3.94
CA GLY A 221 13.39 9.84 -2.94
C GLY A 221 14.29 9.87 -1.70
N LEU A 222 13.83 10.62 -0.69
CA LEU A 222 14.42 10.60 0.64
C LEU A 222 14.14 9.24 1.30
N THR A 223 15.15 8.64 1.91
CA THR A 223 15.00 7.41 2.69
C THR A 223 15.53 7.63 4.10
N GLN A 224 14.69 7.42 5.10
CA GLN A 224 15.01 7.50 6.52
C GLN A 224 15.06 6.08 7.10
N LEU A 225 16.16 5.76 7.79
CA LEU A 225 16.38 4.48 8.46
C LEU A 225 16.54 4.75 9.96
N ASN A 226 15.52 4.45 10.76
CA ASN A 226 15.47 4.79 12.17
C ASN A 226 15.94 3.60 13.02
N ASN A 227 17.27 3.44 13.12
CA ASN A 227 17.91 2.29 13.77
C ASN A 227 17.57 0.93 13.10
N THR A 228 17.36 0.99 11.79
CA THR A 228 16.96 -0.13 10.93
C THR A 228 18.16 -0.88 10.37
N LEU A 229 18.15 -2.21 10.45
CA LEU A 229 19.00 -3.04 9.59
C LEU A 229 18.37 -3.11 8.19
N TYR A 230 19.16 -2.79 7.16
CA TYR A 230 18.72 -2.81 5.77
C TYR A 230 19.54 -3.82 4.96
N ALA A 231 18.88 -4.86 4.43
CA ALA A 231 19.46 -5.92 3.62
C ALA A 231 18.73 -6.06 2.28
N SER A 232 19.49 -6.10 1.17
CA SER A 232 18.96 -6.26 -0.19
C SER A 232 20.04 -6.76 -1.14
N GLN A 233 19.65 -7.54 -2.16
CA GLN A 233 20.60 -8.10 -3.13
C GLN A 233 21.15 -7.07 -4.14
N ASN A 234 20.40 -6.01 -4.47
CA ASN A 234 20.79 -5.04 -5.49
C ASN A 234 20.15 -3.66 -5.22
N THR A 235 20.64 -2.92 -4.22
CA THR A 235 20.11 -1.59 -3.89
C THR A 235 20.87 -0.46 -4.59
N THR A 236 20.12 0.45 -5.21
CA THR A 236 20.59 1.75 -5.68
C THR A 236 19.92 2.87 -4.89
N PHE A 237 20.71 3.62 -4.13
CA PHE A 237 20.30 4.89 -3.52
C PHE A 237 20.71 6.04 -4.45
N SER A 238 19.74 6.81 -4.93
CA SER A 238 19.99 8.00 -5.74
C SER A 238 19.64 9.24 -4.94
N PHE A 239 20.66 10.05 -4.62
CA PHE A 239 20.48 11.32 -3.92
C PHE A 239 20.49 12.44 -4.95
N PRO A 240 19.32 13.06 -5.28
CA PRO A 240 19.32 14.24 -6.14
C PRO A 240 20.05 15.38 -5.42
N LEU A 241 21.16 15.85 -5.99
CA LEU A 241 21.91 16.99 -5.48
C LEU A 241 21.32 18.27 -6.11
N PRO A 242 20.60 19.11 -5.37
CA PRO A 242 20.15 20.39 -5.89
C PRO A 242 21.38 21.28 -6.14
N GLY A 243 21.76 21.47 -7.42
CA GLY A 243 22.74 22.49 -7.82
C GLY A 243 23.97 22.06 -8.61
N CYS A 244 24.20 20.78 -8.93
CA CYS A 244 25.27 20.41 -9.87
C CYS A 244 24.80 20.69 -11.32
N LEU A 245 24.72 21.98 -11.70
CA LEU A 245 24.52 22.42 -13.09
C LEU A 245 25.68 21.89 -13.94
N THR A 246 25.37 21.27 -15.07
CA THR A 246 26.31 20.84 -16.09
C THR A 246 27.21 22.01 -16.51
N GLY A 247 28.46 22.02 -16.05
CA GLY A 247 29.46 23.01 -16.49
C GLY A 247 30.41 23.55 -15.42
N HIS A 248 30.17 23.34 -14.11
CA HIS A 248 31.09 23.76 -13.05
C HIS A 248 31.76 22.57 -12.34
N ARG A 249 33.05 22.75 -12.02
CA ARG A 249 33.97 21.71 -11.49
C ARG A 249 33.33 20.88 -10.38
N THR A 250 33.45 19.57 -10.52
CA THR A 250 32.81 18.49 -9.75
C THR A 250 33.25 18.36 -8.28
N SER A 251 33.92 19.36 -7.70
CA SER A 251 34.54 19.26 -6.36
C SER A 251 33.63 19.60 -5.18
N LEU A 252 32.35 19.93 -5.40
CA LEU A 252 31.42 20.32 -4.32
C LEU A 252 30.27 19.33 -4.08
N CYS A 253 30.12 18.30 -4.92
CA CYS A 253 29.07 17.31 -4.77
C CYS A 253 29.55 16.21 -3.77
N ARG A 254 29.45 16.51 -2.45
CA ARG A 254 29.83 15.61 -1.34
C ARG A 254 28.68 14.67 -0.97
N VAL A 255 28.88 13.36 -1.11
CA VAL A 255 27.99 12.33 -0.55
C VAL A 255 28.51 11.93 0.82
N TRP A 256 27.69 12.07 1.86
CA TRP A 256 28.00 11.61 3.20
C TRP A 256 27.41 10.21 3.40
N VAL A 257 28.26 9.19 3.47
CA VAL A 257 27.87 7.86 3.92
C VAL A 257 28.34 7.74 5.36
N VAL A 258 27.41 7.76 6.31
CA VAL A 258 27.71 7.56 7.73
C VAL A 258 27.43 6.10 8.07
N LYS A 259 28.47 5.36 8.48
CA LYS A 259 28.33 3.96 8.90
C LYS A 259 28.27 3.91 10.42
N TYR A 260 27.23 3.25 10.96
CA TYR A 260 27.13 2.96 12.38
C TYR A 260 27.60 1.53 12.63
N LEU A 261 28.76 1.37 13.27
CA LEU A 261 29.36 0.07 13.61
C LEU A 261 29.61 0.03 15.12
N LEU A 262 29.09 -1.01 15.78
CA LEU A 262 29.43 -1.34 17.18
C LEU A 262 29.29 -0.16 18.17
N GLY A 263 28.23 0.65 18.01
CA GLY A 263 27.93 1.75 18.94
C GLY A 263 28.82 2.99 18.77
N ARG A 264 29.54 3.13 17.66
CA ARG A 264 30.30 4.35 17.32
C ARG A 264 29.96 4.86 15.93
N TRP A 265 29.81 6.18 15.84
CA TRP A 265 29.79 6.90 14.57
C TRP A 265 31.20 6.89 13.98
N VAL A 266 31.37 6.27 12.82
CA VAL A 266 32.62 6.34 12.06
C VAL A 266 32.38 7.25 10.87
N GLU A 267 32.99 8.44 10.88
CA GLU A 267 33.10 9.28 9.70
C GLU A 267 34.03 8.60 8.69
N GLN A 268 33.53 8.30 7.50
CA GLN A 268 34.36 7.86 6.40
C GLN A 268 34.58 9.03 5.45
N HIS A 269 35.84 9.43 5.25
CA HIS A 269 36.22 10.57 4.43
C HIS A 269 35.76 10.44 2.96
N GLN A 270 35.40 11.60 2.42
CA GLN A 270 35.24 12.02 1.01
C GLN A 270 35.56 10.95 -0.06
N LEU A 271 34.54 10.54 -0.83
CA LEU A 271 34.73 9.83 -2.10
C LEU A 271 34.66 10.83 -3.26
N GLU A 272 35.81 11.29 -3.74
CA GLU A 272 35.93 11.92 -5.05
C GLU A 272 35.89 10.83 -6.14
N ARG A 273 35.01 10.97 -7.13
CA ARG A 273 34.83 9.99 -8.21
C ARG A 273 35.91 10.14 -9.28
N GLU A 274 36.60 9.05 -9.60
CA GLU A 274 37.09 8.81 -10.95
C GLU A 274 36.20 7.79 -11.67
N GLN A 275 36.18 7.89 -13.00
CA GLN A 275 35.17 7.31 -13.88
C GLN A 275 35.04 5.78 -13.76
N GLY A 276 33.79 5.30 -13.67
CA GLY A 276 33.44 3.98 -14.23
C GLY A 276 33.43 2.75 -13.31
N GLN A 277 33.22 2.86 -11.99
CA GLN A 277 32.99 1.65 -11.17
C GLN A 277 31.71 1.67 -10.31
N ARG A 278 31.06 0.50 -10.32
CA ARG A 278 29.86 0.12 -9.57
C ARG A 278 30.19 0.01 -8.08
N LEU A 279 29.33 0.54 -7.19
CA LEU A 279 29.43 0.24 -5.77
C LEU A 279 28.84 -1.17 -5.54
N ALA A 280 29.71 -2.17 -5.52
CA ALA A 280 29.41 -3.49 -5.01
C ALA A 280 29.43 -3.44 -3.47
N CYS A 281 28.33 -3.80 -2.84
CA CYS A 281 28.28 -4.02 -1.40
C CYS A 281 29.05 -5.32 -1.08
N LEU A 282 30.32 -5.20 -0.67
CA LEU A 282 31.08 -6.34 -0.15
C LEU A 282 30.77 -6.48 1.35
N VAL A 283 29.93 -7.46 1.70
CA VAL A 283 29.85 -7.97 3.07
C VAL A 283 30.96 -9.00 3.20
N GLY A 284 31.92 -8.73 4.09
CA GLY A 284 33.05 -9.61 4.35
C GLY A 284 33.38 -9.62 5.84
N MET A 285 33.21 -10.82 6.41
CA MET A 285 33.44 -11.31 7.78
C MET A 285 32.35 -11.01 8.82
#